data_AF-A0A2A6CQ68-F1
#
_entry.id   AF-A0A2A6CQ68-F1
#
_cell.length_a   1.000
_cell.length_b   1.000
_cell.length_c   1.000
_cell.angle_alpha   90.00
_cell.angle_beta   90.00
_cell.angle_gamma   90.00
#
_symmetry.space_group_name_H-M   'P 1'
#
loop_
_entity.id
_entity.type
_entity.pdbx_description
1 polymer ?
#
loop_
_entity_poly.entity_id
_entity_poly.type
_entity_poly.pdbx_seq_one_letter_code
_entity_poly.pdbx_strand_id
1 'polypeptide(L)'
;MESMQSLCQELSTMLSQTEVTPDIVEKFKAGSQKLKANPGLLDDLIGKLSPAAQAPAKKFRNLMLQDDMEPGKFQTAGKAIKDGLPSAVQKELDGFKFDFGDALGLW
;
A
#
# COMPACT_ATOMS: atom_id res chain seq x y z
N MET A 1 28.33 14.50 12.22
CA MET A 1 28.05 13.37 11.31
C MET A 1 26.63 12.87 11.60
N GLU A 2 25.61 13.70 11.37
CA GLU A 2 24.22 13.37 11.78
C GLU A 2 23.20 13.47 10.64
N SER A 3 23.61 13.86 9.42
CA SER A 3 22.64 14.22 8.37
C SER A 3 22.00 13.05 7.63
N MET A 4 22.61 11.86 7.54
CA MET A 4 22.06 10.79 6.69
C MET A 4 21.01 9.92 7.39
N GLN A 5 21.21 9.60 8.67
CA GLN A 5 20.19 8.85 9.44
C GLN A 5 18.96 9.71 9.70
N SER A 6 19.14 11.01 9.98
CA SER A 6 18.00 11.93 10.15
C SER A 6 17.21 12.10 8.85
N LEU A 7 17.87 12.26 7.70
CA LEU A 7 17.19 12.35 6.40
C LEU A 7 16.40 11.08 6.06
N CYS A 8 16.93 9.88 6.36
CA CYS A 8 16.18 8.64 6.18
C CYS A 8 14.99 8.53 7.14
N GLN A 9 15.15 8.99 8.39
CA GLN A 9 14.08 9.01 9.39
C GLN A 9 12.99 10.04 9.04
N GLU A 10 13.37 11.21 8.53
CA GLU A 10 12.48 12.29 8.10
C GLU A 10 11.75 11.94 6.79
N LEU A 11 12.44 11.34 5.81
CA LEU A 11 11.78 10.77 4.63
C LEU A 11 10.80 9.67 5.03
N SER A 12 11.17 8.80 5.95
CA SER A 12 10.26 7.77 6.50
C SER A 12 9.08 8.38 7.24
N THR A 13 9.28 9.49 7.95
CA THR A 13 8.22 10.22 8.68
C THR A 13 7.31 10.99 7.73
N MET A 14 7.84 11.66 6.70
CA MET A 14 7.07 12.31 5.63
C MET A 14 6.27 11.30 4.81
N LEU A 15 6.83 10.13 4.53
CA LEU A 15 6.12 9.02 3.86
C LEU A 15 5.10 8.33 4.76
N SER A 16 5.26 8.44 6.09
CA SER A 16 4.31 7.93 7.10
C SER A 16 3.22 8.92 7.48
N GLN A 17 3.39 10.20 7.12
CA GLN A 17 2.46 11.32 7.36
C GLN A 17 2.04 11.95 6.04
N THR A 18 1.63 11.15 5.06
CA THR A 18 1.03 11.73 3.86
C THR A 18 -0.28 12.37 4.27
N GLU A 19 -0.27 13.68 4.50
CA GLU A 19 -1.48 14.48 4.66
C GLU A 19 -2.40 14.12 3.50
N VAL A 20 -3.63 13.73 3.83
CA VAL A 20 -4.61 13.29 2.82
C VAL A 20 -4.99 14.52 2.01
N THR A 21 -4.20 14.80 0.97
CA THR A 21 -4.47 15.91 0.04
C THR A 21 -5.60 15.52 -0.91
N PRO A 22 -6.32 16.51 -1.47
CA PRO A 22 -7.32 16.25 -2.49
C PRO A 22 -6.78 15.42 -3.68
N ASP A 23 -5.54 15.69 -4.11
CA ASP A 23 -4.86 14.94 -5.19
C ASP A 23 -4.70 13.44 -4.86
N ILE A 24 -4.27 13.12 -3.63
CA ILE A 24 -4.14 11.72 -3.20
C ILE A 24 -5.50 11.05 -3.10
N VAL A 25 -6.53 11.78 -2.66
CA VAL A 25 -7.90 11.26 -2.59
C VAL A 25 -8.43 10.95 -3.99
N GLU A 26 -8.18 11.83 -4.97
CA GLU A 26 -8.58 11.61 -6.36
C GLU A 26 -7.84 10.43 -6.98
N LYS A 27 -6.52 10.36 -6.83
CA LYS A 27 -5.71 9.22 -7.28
C LYS A 27 -6.15 7.92 -6.63
N PHE A 28 -6.45 7.92 -5.33
CA PHE A 28 -6.96 6.76 -4.61
C PHE A 28 -8.32 6.29 -5.13
N LYS A 29 -9.24 7.23 -5.39
CA LYS A 29 -10.55 6.92 -5.99
C LYS A 29 -10.39 6.35 -7.39
N ALA A 30 -9.54 6.96 -8.23
CA ALA A 30 -9.26 6.48 -9.58
C ALA A 30 -8.64 5.07 -9.56
N GLY A 31 -7.66 4.84 -8.69
CA GLY A 31 -7.05 3.52 -8.47
C GLY A 31 -8.06 2.48 -7.99
N SER A 32 -8.95 2.84 -7.05
CA SER A 32 -10.04 1.96 -6.60
C SER A 32 -10.98 1.60 -7.74
N GLN A 33 -11.40 2.58 -8.55
CA GLN A 33 -12.25 2.33 -9.71
C GLN A 33 -11.57 1.43 -10.74
N LYS A 34 -10.29 1.64 -11.01
CA LYS A 34 -9.49 0.78 -11.91
C LYS A 34 -9.43 -0.65 -11.40
N LEU A 35 -9.22 -0.84 -10.10
CA LEU A 35 -9.20 -2.17 -9.49
C LEU A 35 -10.58 -2.81 -9.45
N LYS A 36 -11.66 -2.05 -9.23
CA LYS A 36 -13.04 -2.56 -9.31
C LYS A 36 -13.42 -2.98 -10.73
N ALA A 37 -12.96 -2.24 -11.74
CA ALA A 37 -13.18 -2.56 -13.14
C ALA A 37 -12.37 -3.80 -13.60
N ASN A 38 -11.20 -4.03 -12.99
CA ASN A 38 -10.40 -5.23 -13.23
C ASN A 38 -9.85 -5.79 -11.90
N PRO A 39 -10.62 -6.62 -11.18
CA PRO A 39 -10.19 -7.17 -9.88
C PRO A 39 -8.94 -8.05 -9.93
N GLY A 40 -8.62 -8.59 -11.11
CA GLY A 40 -7.41 -9.41 -11.35
C GLY A 40 -6.16 -8.60 -11.68
N LEU A 41 -6.24 -7.26 -11.74
CA LEU A 41 -5.12 -6.38 -12.13
C LEU A 41 -3.83 -6.63 -11.33
N LEU A 42 -3.98 -7.07 -10.08
CA LEU A 42 -2.86 -7.27 -9.16
C LEU A 42 -2.50 -8.75 -8.98
N ASP A 43 -3.19 -9.69 -9.65
CA ASP A 43 -3.04 -11.13 -9.38
C ASP A 43 -1.65 -11.62 -9.77
N ASP A 44 -1.11 -11.16 -10.90
CA ASP A 44 0.25 -11.48 -11.33
C ASP A 44 1.31 -10.89 -10.40
N LEU A 45 1.08 -9.67 -9.88
CA LEU A 45 1.99 -9.02 -8.93
C LEU A 45 1.97 -9.73 -7.58
N ILE A 46 0.78 -10.08 -7.09
CA ILE A 46 0.59 -10.87 -5.87
C ILE A 46 1.24 -12.25 -6.03
N GLY A 47 1.09 -12.89 -7.19
CA GLY A 47 1.65 -14.22 -7.48
C GLY A 47 3.18 -14.27 -7.44
N LYS A 48 3.86 -13.13 -7.63
CA LYS A 48 5.33 -13.02 -7.50
C LYS A 48 5.83 -12.99 -6.05
N LEU A 49 4.95 -12.72 -5.09
CA LEU A 49 5.29 -12.69 -3.67
C LEU A 49 5.42 -14.10 -3.11
N SER A 50 6.15 -14.22 -2.01
CA SER A 50 6.24 -15.44 -1.21
C SER A 50 4.84 -15.90 -0.76
N PRO A 51 4.61 -17.21 -0.58
CA PRO A 51 3.30 -17.72 -0.13
C PRO A 51 2.79 -17.05 1.16
N ALA A 52 3.70 -16.67 2.06
CA ALA A 52 3.39 -15.97 3.29
C ALA A 52 2.95 -14.51 3.08
N ALA A 53 3.44 -13.84 2.03
CA ALA A 53 3.08 -12.47 1.67
C ALA A 53 1.85 -12.38 0.75
N GLN A 54 1.53 -13.45 0.01
CA GLN A 54 0.37 -13.46 -0.88
C GLN A 54 -0.96 -13.23 -0.15
N ALA A 55 -1.17 -13.87 0.99
CA ALA A 55 -2.40 -13.70 1.78
C ALA A 55 -2.60 -12.26 2.27
N PRO A 56 -1.61 -11.60 2.93
CA PRO A 56 -1.74 -10.19 3.29
C PRO A 56 -1.84 -9.25 2.08
N ALA A 57 -1.13 -9.51 0.98
CA ALA A 57 -1.26 -8.71 -0.25
C ALA A 57 -2.68 -8.75 -0.84
N LYS A 58 -3.33 -9.92 -0.83
CA LYS A 58 -4.76 -10.05 -1.20
C LYS A 58 -5.67 -9.25 -0.26
N LYS A 59 -5.37 -9.19 1.04
CA LYS A 59 -6.12 -8.35 1.98
C LYS A 59 -6.00 -6.86 1.63
N PHE A 60 -4.82 -6.39 1.25
CA PHE A 60 -4.63 -5.02 0.75
C PHE A 60 -5.47 -4.71 -0.49
N ARG A 61 -5.42 -5.58 -1.51
CA ARG A 61 -6.27 -5.48 -2.70
C ARG A 61 -7.76 -5.41 -2.31
N ASN A 62 -8.19 -6.30 -1.44
CA ASN A 62 -9.59 -6.38 -1.02
C ASN A 62 -10.06 -5.14 -0.24
N LEU A 63 -9.17 -4.45 0.50
CA LEU A 63 -9.51 -3.17 1.13
C LEU A 63 -9.87 -2.11 0.08
N MET A 64 -9.08 -2.01 -1.00
CA MET A 64 -9.35 -1.03 -2.07
C MET A 64 -10.61 -1.31 -2.89
N LEU A 65 -11.14 -2.53 -2.82
CA LEU A 65 -12.41 -2.91 -3.44
C LEU A 65 -13.64 -2.50 -2.61
N GLN A 66 -13.48 -2.07 -1.35
CA GLN A 66 -14.60 -1.61 -0.54
C GLN A 66 -15.13 -0.25 -1.03
N ASP A 67 -16.44 -0.03 -0.92
CA ASP A 67 -17.09 1.19 -1.44
C ASP A 67 -16.76 2.45 -0.63
N ASP A 68 -16.63 2.34 0.69
CA ASP A 68 -16.35 3.47 1.59
C ASP A 68 -14.87 3.56 2.01
N MET A 69 -13.97 2.97 1.22
CA MET A 69 -12.55 2.99 1.52
C MET A 69 -11.97 4.37 1.21
N GLU A 70 -11.34 4.97 2.21
CA GLU A 70 -10.66 6.26 2.11
C GLU A 70 -9.17 6.10 2.43
N PRO A 71 -8.28 6.98 1.93
CA PRO A 71 -6.84 6.85 2.13
C PRO A 71 -6.43 6.65 3.59
N GLY A 72 -7.04 7.39 4.53
CA GLY A 72 -6.77 7.26 5.96
C GLY A 72 -7.18 5.88 6.52
N LYS A 73 -8.39 5.41 6.20
CA LYS A 73 -8.87 4.07 6.61
C LYS A 73 -8.01 2.97 6.00
N PHE A 74 -7.60 3.12 4.74
CA PHE A 74 -6.72 2.19 4.06
C PHE A 74 -5.34 2.10 4.73
N GLN A 75 -4.75 3.23 5.13
CA GLN A 75 -3.48 3.24 5.86
C GLN A 75 -3.61 2.54 7.23
N THR A 76 -4.66 2.84 8.00
CA THR A 76 -4.90 2.20 9.30
C THR A 76 -5.12 0.70 9.17
N ALA A 77 -6.00 0.26 8.25
CA ALA A 77 -6.27 -1.15 8.01
C ALA A 77 -5.03 -1.87 7.44
N GLY A 78 -4.26 -1.18 6.60
CA GLY A 78 -2.99 -1.68 6.07
C GLY A 78 -1.94 -1.93 7.14
N LYS A 79 -1.82 -1.03 8.13
CA LYS A 79 -0.96 -1.24 9.29
C LYS A 79 -1.40 -2.48 10.09
N ALA A 80 -2.70 -2.66 10.30
CA ALA A 80 -3.24 -3.83 10.98
C ALA A 80 -3.00 -5.15 10.22
N ILE A 81 -2.98 -5.13 8.87
CA ILE A 81 -2.65 -6.32 8.06
C ILE A 81 -1.19 -6.75 8.28
N LYS A 82 -0.28 -5.79 8.46
CA LYS A 82 1.15 -6.06 8.67
C LYS A 82 1.47 -6.43 10.12
N ASP A 83 0.60 -6.09 11.06
CA ASP A 83 0.80 -6.32 12.47
C ASP A 83 0.89 -7.83 12.78
N GLY A 84 1.92 -8.22 13.52
CA GLY A 84 2.21 -9.62 13.82
C GLY A 84 2.80 -10.45 12.66
N LEU A 85 3.04 -9.88 11.48
CA LEU A 85 3.74 -10.61 10.41
C LEU A 85 5.25 -10.67 10.66
N PRO A 86 5.95 -11.72 10.21
CA PRO A 86 7.41 -11.77 10.25
C PRO A 86 8.03 -10.57 9.53
N SER A 87 9.16 -10.06 10.03
CA SER A 87 9.85 -8.89 9.45
C SER A 87 10.20 -9.06 7.97
N ALA A 88 10.53 -10.28 7.54
CA ALA A 88 10.78 -10.60 6.14
C ALA A 88 9.53 -10.40 5.26
N VAL A 89 8.36 -10.81 5.74
CA VAL A 89 7.07 -10.64 5.03
C VAL A 89 6.67 -9.17 5.00
N GLN A 90 6.91 -8.42 6.08
CA GLN A 90 6.63 -6.97 6.11
C GLN A 90 7.46 -6.21 5.06
N LYS A 91 8.77 -6.50 4.97
CA LYS A 91 9.65 -5.89 3.95
C LYS A 91 9.22 -6.22 2.53
N GLU A 92 8.80 -7.46 2.29
CA GLU A 92 8.29 -7.89 0.99
C GLU A 92 7.00 -7.14 0.63
N LEU A 93 6.08 -6.97 1.59
CA LEU A 93 4.86 -6.17 1.40
C LEU A 93 5.13 -4.67 1.20
N ASP A 94 6.18 -4.13 1.82
CA ASP A 94 6.60 -2.75 1.59
C ASP A 94 7.15 -2.56 0.17
N GLY A 95 7.86 -3.55 -0.38
CA GLY A 95 8.24 -3.58 -1.79
C GLY A 95 7.01 -3.66 -2.71
N PHE A 96 6.09 -4.58 -2.41
CA PHE A 96 4.83 -4.72 -3.14
C PHE A 96 4.00 -3.43 -3.17
N LYS A 97 4.07 -2.60 -2.12
CA LYS A 97 3.38 -1.30 -2.08
C LYS A 97 3.77 -0.42 -3.28
N PHE A 98 5.03 -0.42 -3.70
CA PHE A 98 5.49 0.38 -4.85
C PHE A 98 4.88 -0.11 -6.16
N ASP A 99 4.94 -1.42 -6.42
CA ASP A 99 4.33 -2.01 -7.62
C ASP A 99 2.80 -1.85 -7.62
N PHE A 100 2.19 -1.96 -6.44
CA PHE A 100 0.75 -1.81 -6.23
C PHE A 100 0.28 -0.40 -6.61
N GLY A 101 0.96 0.65 -6.14
CA GLY A 101 0.53 2.00 -6.48
C GLY A 101 0.91 2.42 -7.89
N ASP A 102 1.98 1.90 -8.48
CA ASP A 102 2.27 2.10 -9.91
C ASP A 102 1.15 1.48 -10.78
N ALA A 103 0.78 0.23 -10.51
CA ALA A 103 -0.31 -0.45 -11.20
C ALA A 103 -1.66 0.29 -11.09
N LEU A 104 -1.89 0.97 -9.97
CA LEU A 104 -3.12 1.72 -9.70
C LEU A 104 -3.04 3.22 -10.01
N GLY A 105 -1.87 3.76 -10.36
CA GLY A 105 -1.66 5.19 -10.62
C GLY A 105 -1.77 6.09 -9.37
N LEU A 106 -1.27 5.61 -8.23
CA LEU A 106 -1.39 6.31 -6.94
C LEU A 106 -0.29 7.35 -6.68
N TRP A 107 0.79 7.36 -7.46
CA TRP A 107 1.87 8.35 -7.42
C TRP A 107 2.48 8.53 -8.79
#